data_AF-J9B2L3-F1
#
_entry.id   AF-J9B2L3-F1
#
_cell.length_a   1.000
_cell.length_b   1.000
_cell.length_c   1.000
_cell.angle_alpha   90.00
_cell.angle_beta   90.00
_cell.angle_gamma   90.00
#
_symmetry.space_group_name_H-M   'P 1'
#
loop_
_entity.id
_entity.type
_entity.pdbx_description
1 polymer ?
#
loop_
_entity_poly.entity_id
_entity_poly.type
_entity_poly.pdbx_seq_one_letter_code
_entity_poly.pdbx_strand_id
1 'polypeptide(L)'
;YYNGYFETLQCFSGDTTVQTPGQIKRIDELQVGDQVLSIEESLISYSPVVMFLHRSDNESAIFNKITLENGEIIKLTDYHLLYVTNCAVGENLRLIFAKDVQLGHCLHVVKNQSNNLVPVQVSNIQRLTGKGFYAPLTANGDIIVNSILSSCHSNVAVQTLQQSIFNFLRKFRYLMPTDQNTNGLLPGIQFLTQISDLFLPYSIV
;
A
#
# COMPACT_ATOMS: atom_id res chain seq x y z
N TYR A 1 -6.82 5.06 27.61
CA TYR A 1 -7.46 4.41 26.45
C TYR A 1 -7.01 5.14 25.19
N TYR A 2 -5.94 4.66 24.54
CA TYR A 2 -5.38 5.22 23.30
C TYR A 2 -6.11 4.63 22.07
N ASN A 3 -7.43 4.81 21.99
CA ASN A 3 -8.28 4.15 20.98
C ASN A 3 -8.44 4.91 19.65
N GLY A 4 -7.86 6.09 19.47
CA GLY A 4 -8.08 6.88 18.24
C GLY A 4 -7.12 6.61 17.08
N TYR A 5 -5.87 6.19 17.36
CA TYR A 5 -4.82 6.13 16.35
C TYR A 5 -4.86 4.84 15.52
N PHE A 6 -5.25 3.72 16.14
CA PHE A 6 -5.30 2.42 15.46
C PHE A 6 -6.51 2.26 14.54
N GLU A 7 -7.56 3.07 14.75
CA GLU A 7 -8.80 2.97 13.98
C GLU A 7 -8.70 3.49 12.55
N THR A 8 -7.61 4.16 12.15
CA THR A 8 -7.46 4.67 10.77
C THR A 8 -6.27 4.09 10.02
N LEU A 9 -5.60 3.08 10.60
CA LEU A 9 -4.41 2.47 10.01
C LEU A 9 -4.75 1.75 8.71
N GLN A 10 -3.84 1.86 7.76
CA GLN A 10 -3.92 1.20 6.45
C GLN A 10 -2.71 0.29 6.29
N CYS A 11 -2.72 -0.85 6.99
CA CYS A 11 -1.58 -1.73 7.10
C CYS A 11 -1.92 -3.16 6.69
N PHE A 12 -0.90 -3.88 6.21
CA PHE A 12 -0.89 -5.32 6.08
C PHE A 12 -0.34 -5.98 7.35
N SER A 13 -0.68 -7.24 7.58
CA SER A 13 -0.03 -8.05 8.64
C SER A 13 1.40 -8.42 8.28
N GLY A 14 2.25 -8.65 9.28
CA GLY A 14 3.68 -8.95 9.10
C GLY A 14 4.02 -10.24 8.35
N ASP A 15 3.10 -11.21 8.28
CA ASP A 15 3.27 -12.43 7.49
C ASP A 15 2.90 -12.27 6.01
N THR A 16 2.48 -11.07 5.60
CA THR A 16 2.28 -10.72 4.20
C THR A 16 3.56 -10.86 3.41
N THR A 17 3.47 -11.37 2.19
CA THR A 17 4.59 -11.55 1.27
C THR A 17 4.45 -10.65 0.05
N VAL A 18 5.59 -10.21 -0.49
CA VAL A 18 5.69 -9.42 -1.71
C VAL A 18 6.70 -10.08 -2.65
N GLN A 19 6.40 -10.06 -3.94
CA GLN A 19 7.35 -10.52 -4.94
C GLN A 19 8.32 -9.37 -5.28
N THR A 20 9.61 -9.64 -5.17
CA THR A 20 10.70 -8.78 -5.63
C THR A 20 11.40 -9.44 -6.82
N PRO A 21 12.29 -8.75 -7.56
CA PRO A 21 13.03 -9.36 -8.65
C PRO A 21 13.79 -10.62 -8.20
N GLY A 22 13.30 -11.79 -8.62
CA GLY A 22 13.93 -13.10 -8.38
C GLY A 22 13.65 -13.74 -7.03
N GLN A 23 12.92 -13.10 -6.11
CA GLN A 23 12.60 -13.69 -4.81
C GLN A 23 11.31 -13.14 -4.22
N ILE A 24 10.64 -13.97 -3.41
CA ILE A 24 9.54 -13.53 -2.55
C ILE A 24 10.14 -13.13 -1.20
N LYS A 25 9.78 -11.95 -0.69
CA LYS A 25 10.15 -11.48 0.65
C LYS A 25 8.92 -11.37 1.52
N ARG A 26 9.07 -11.51 2.84
CA ARG A 26 8.03 -11.05 3.77
C ARG A 26 8.04 -9.53 3.85
N ILE A 27 6.90 -8.94 4.20
CA ILE A 27 6.75 -7.49 4.27
C ILE A 27 7.54 -6.89 5.43
N ASP A 28 7.81 -7.67 6.48
CA ASP A 28 8.66 -7.30 7.62
C ASP A 28 10.17 -7.29 7.26
N GLU A 29 10.57 -8.01 6.22
CA GLU A 29 11.94 -8.03 5.66
C GLU A 29 12.17 -6.93 4.62
N LEU A 30 11.10 -6.29 4.14
CA LEU A 30 11.13 -5.32 3.06
C LEU A 30 11.86 -4.03 3.49
N GLN A 31 12.68 -3.48 2.60
CA GLN A 31 13.45 -2.25 2.84
C GLN A 31 13.07 -1.14 1.86
N VAL A 32 13.29 0.11 2.24
CA VAL A 32 13.17 1.24 1.32
C VAL A 32 14.17 1.07 0.18
N GLY A 33 13.70 1.23 -1.06
CA GLY A 33 14.45 1.00 -2.28
C GLY A 33 14.24 -0.39 -2.89
N ASP A 34 13.73 -1.37 -2.14
CA ASP A 34 13.37 -2.68 -2.69
C ASP A 34 12.32 -2.50 -3.80
N GLN A 35 12.49 -3.23 -4.90
CA GLN A 35 11.52 -3.31 -5.99
C GLN A 35 10.48 -4.36 -5.66
N VAL A 36 9.19 -3.99 -5.66
CA VAL A 36 8.08 -4.91 -5.40
C VAL A 36 7.14 -4.97 -6.60
N LEU A 37 6.53 -6.14 -6.80
CA LEU A 37 5.54 -6.36 -7.84
C LEU A 37 4.33 -5.44 -7.61
N SER A 38 3.92 -4.77 -8.67
CA SER A 38 2.89 -3.75 -8.67
C SER A 38 2.21 -3.68 -10.04
N ILE A 39 1.36 -2.69 -10.26
CA ILE A 39 0.74 -2.40 -11.55
C ILE A 39 1.01 -0.95 -11.96
N GLU A 40 1.36 -0.74 -13.21
CA GLU A 40 1.43 0.59 -13.83
C GLU A 40 0.43 0.60 -14.98
N GLU A 41 -0.60 1.45 -14.86
CA GLU A 41 -1.78 1.50 -15.73
C GLU A 41 -2.55 0.16 -15.78
N SER A 42 -2.09 -0.78 -16.58
CA SER A 42 -2.66 -2.13 -16.72
C SER A 42 -1.59 -3.20 -16.90
N LEU A 43 -0.32 -2.83 -16.75
CA LEU A 43 0.83 -3.71 -16.91
C LEU A 43 1.43 -4.04 -15.56
N ILE A 44 1.62 -5.33 -15.31
CA ILE A 44 2.36 -5.79 -14.13
C ILE A 44 3.82 -5.37 -14.28
N SER A 45 4.31 -4.60 -13.31
CA SER A 45 5.66 -4.04 -13.29
C SER A 45 6.25 -4.09 -11.88
N TYR A 46 7.51 -3.70 -11.74
CA TYR A 46 8.13 -3.52 -10.44
C TYR A 46 8.20 -2.03 -10.08
N SER A 47 7.91 -1.72 -8.83
CA SER A 47 7.93 -0.35 -8.30
C SER A 47 8.77 -0.28 -7.03
N PRO A 48 9.63 0.74 -6.84
CA PRO A 48 10.38 0.90 -5.62
C PRO A 48 9.46 1.21 -4.44
N VAL A 49 9.75 0.60 -3.28
CA VAL A 49 9.27 1.08 -1.99
C VAL A 49 9.99 2.40 -1.67
N VAL A 50 9.24 3.48 -1.54
CA VAL A 50 9.79 4.83 -1.29
C VAL A 50 9.88 5.16 0.19
N MET A 51 8.97 4.62 1.01
CA MET A 51 8.99 4.75 2.48
C MET A 51 8.05 3.74 3.12
N PHE A 52 8.06 3.67 4.46
CA PHE A 52 7.02 3.02 5.24
C PHE A 52 6.21 4.09 5.96
N LEU A 53 4.90 4.16 5.71
CA LEU A 53 3.99 5.06 6.44
C LEU A 53 3.81 4.57 7.87
N HIS A 54 3.72 3.25 8.05
CA HIS A 54 3.70 2.57 9.35
C HIS A 54 4.57 1.32 9.30
N ARG A 55 5.23 1.04 10.42
CA ARG A 55 6.05 -0.15 10.64
C ARG A 55 6.19 -0.39 12.14
N SER A 56 5.62 -1.49 12.63
CA SER A 56 5.82 -1.95 14.00
C SER A 56 5.86 -3.48 14.01
N ASP A 57 6.89 -4.07 14.62
CA ASP A 57 7.08 -5.53 14.63
C ASP A 57 6.33 -6.20 15.79
N ASN A 58 6.17 -5.50 16.92
CA ASN A 58 5.75 -6.09 18.20
C ASN A 58 4.32 -5.73 18.61
N GLU A 59 3.75 -4.68 18.03
CA GLU A 59 2.40 -4.24 18.36
C GLU A 59 1.34 -5.12 17.69
N SER A 60 0.21 -5.26 18.36
CA SER A 60 -0.93 -6.03 17.86
C SER A 60 -1.94 -5.11 17.17
N ALA A 61 -2.53 -5.59 16.08
CA ALA A 61 -3.64 -4.96 15.39
C ALA A 61 -4.73 -5.99 15.07
N ILE A 62 -5.95 -5.50 14.82
CA ILE A 62 -7.05 -6.31 14.29
C ILE A 62 -6.99 -6.26 12.77
N PHE A 63 -7.02 -7.43 12.14
CA PHE A 63 -6.99 -7.60 10.69
C PHE A 63 -8.26 -8.30 10.20
N ASN A 64 -8.71 -7.89 9.01
CA ASN A 64 -9.62 -8.65 8.18
C ASN A 64 -8.81 -9.68 7.42
N LYS A 65 -8.97 -10.96 7.76
CA LYS A 65 -8.48 -12.10 7.00
C LYS A 65 -9.50 -12.44 5.93
N ILE A 66 -9.20 -12.05 4.71
CA ILE A 66 -10.01 -12.33 3.52
C ILE A 66 -9.38 -13.54 2.82
N THR A 67 -10.17 -14.59 2.62
CA THR A 67 -9.77 -15.80 1.91
C THR A 67 -10.51 -15.85 0.58
N LEU A 68 -9.79 -16.17 -0.49
CA LEU A 68 -10.32 -16.30 -1.84
C LEU A 68 -10.60 -17.76 -2.17
N GLU A 69 -11.40 -18.02 -3.20
CA GLU A 69 -11.75 -19.39 -3.62
C GLU A 69 -10.53 -20.23 -4.06
N ASN A 70 -9.50 -19.59 -4.60
CA ASN A 70 -8.25 -20.27 -4.98
C ASN A 70 -7.32 -20.55 -3.78
N GLY A 71 -7.73 -20.23 -2.55
CA GLY A 71 -6.97 -20.43 -1.33
C GLY A 71 -6.01 -19.30 -0.97
N GLU A 72 -5.86 -18.28 -1.81
CA GLU A 72 -5.07 -17.09 -1.49
C GLU A 72 -5.72 -16.31 -0.33
N ILE A 73 -4.88 -15.74 0.53
CA ILE A 73 -5.31 -15.05 1.74
C ILE A 73 -4.62 -13.70 1.82
N ILE A 74 -5.37 -12.67 2.19
CA ILE A 74 -4.82 -11.36 2.53
C ILE A 74 -5.34 -10.91 3.90
N LYS A 75 -4.47 -10.26 4.67
CA LYS A 75 -4.74 -9.77 6.03
C LYS A 75 -4.38 -8.31 6.13
N LEU A 76 -5.38 -7.48 6.36
CA LEU A 76 -5.24 -6.03 6.32
C LEU A 76 -6.19 -5.36 7.32
N THR A 77 -5.81 -4.18 7.80
CA THR A 77 -6.63 -3.39 8.73
C THR A 77 -7.90 -2.87 8.06
N ASP A 78 -8.90 -2.50 8.86
CA ASP A 78 -10.25 -2.11 8.40
C ASP A 78 -10.27 -1.08 7.27
N TYR A 79 -9.35 -0.10 7.30
CA TYR A 79 -9.33 1.03 6.36
C TYR A 79 -8.29 0.92 5.25
N HIS A 80 -7.60 -0.22 5.15
CA HIS A 80 -6.71 -0.44 4.03
C HIS A 80 -7.54 -0.68 2.75
N LEU A 81 -7.15 -0.03 1.65
CA LEU A 81 -7.93 0.00 0.41
C LEU A 81 -7.58 -1.18 -0.51
N LEU A 82 -8.61 -1.87 -0.99
CA LEU A 82 -8.50 -2.97 -1.96
C LEU A 82 -9.20 -2.64 -3.28
N TYR A 83 -8.62 -3.12 -4.37
CA TYR A 83 -9.28 -3.14 -5.67
C TYR A 83 -10.24 -4.32 -5.74
N VAL A 84 -11.51 -4.00 -6.00
CA VAL A 84 -12.63 -4.96 -5.98
C VAL A 84 -13.45 -4.85 -7.24
N THR A 85 -14.03 -5.97 -7.67
CA THR A 85 -15.13 -6.05 -8.66
C THR A 85 -16.25 -6.93 -8.12
N ASN A 86 -17.38 -6.97 -8.82
CA ASN A 86 -18.48 -7.91 -8.60
C ASN A 86 -18.34 -9.17 -9.48
N CYS A 87 -17.11 -9.50 -9.88
CA CYS A 87 -16.78 -10.66 -10.72
C CYS A 87 -17.40 -10.62 -12.14
N ALA A 88 -17.91 -9.47 -12.59
CA ALA A 88 -18.47 -9.34 -13.93
C ALA A 88 -17.36 -9.08 -14.97
N VAL A 89 -17.51 -9.66 -16.16
CA VAL A 89 -16.56 -9.48 -17.27
C VAL A 89 -16.58 -8.02 -17.73
N GLY A 90 -15.40 -7.40 -17.82
CA GLY A 90 -15.26 -6.02 -18.28
C GLY A 90 -15.62 -4.96 -17.23
N GLU A 91 -15.81 -5.35 -15.97
CA GLU A 91 -16.02 -4.42 -14.87
C GLU A 91 -14.72 -3.68 -14.51
N ASN A 92 -14.83 -2.37 -14.27
CA ASN A 92 -13.72 -1.56 -13.81
C ASN A 92 -13.42 -1.82 -12.33
N LEU A 93 -12.14 -1.78 -11.95
CA LEU A 93 -11.74 -1.88 -10.56
C LEU A 93 -12.29 -0.69 -9.76
N ARG A 94 -12.87 -0.97 -8.59
CA ARG A 94 -13.24 0.04 -7.59
C ARG A 94 -12.41 -0.13 -6.33
N LEU A 95 -12.02 0.99 -5.72
CA LEU A 95 -11.35 0.98 -4.42
C LEU A 95 -12.40 0.98 -3.30
N ILE A 96 -12.30 0.02 -2.38
CA ILE A 96 -13.11 -0.01 -1.15
C ILE A 96 -12.23 -0.33 0.05
N PHE A 97 -12.71 0.02 1.26
CA PHE A 97 -12.04 -0.38 2.49
C PHE A 97 -12.17 -1.89 2.74
N ALA A 98 -11.17 -2.47 3.39
CA ALA A 98 -11.15 -3.88 3.76
C ALA A 98 -12.40 -4.31 4.55
N LYS A 99 -12.86 -3.46 5.46
CA LYS A 99 -14.06 -3.70 6.27
C LYS A 99 -15.36 -3.77 5.46
N ASP A 100 -15.36 -3.20 4.25
CA ASP A 100 -16.52 -3.14 3.35
C ASP A 100 -16.48 -4.25 2.29
N VAL A 101 -15.46 -5.12 2.30
CA VAL A 101 -15.42 -6.32 1.47
C VAL A 101 -16.50 -7.29 1.93
N GLN A 102 -17.21 -7.91 0.98
CA GLN A 102 -18.30 -8.84 1.22
C GLN A 102 -18.07 -10.14 0.44
N LEU A 103 -18.71 -11.22 0.90
CA LEU A 103 -18.80 -12.44 0.11
C LEU A 103 -19.41 -12.14 -1.25
N GLY A 104 -18.90 -12.78 -2.30
CA GLY A 104 -19.33 -12.54 -3.67
C GLY A 104 -18.52 -11.48 -4.43
N HIS A 105 -17.84 -10.56 -3.73
CA HIS A 105 -16.85 -9.67 -4.35
C HIS A 105 -15.68 -10.48 -4.93
N CYS A 106 -15.02 -9.93 -5.94
CA CYS A 106 -13.77 -10.46 -6.49
C CYS A 106 -12.58 -9.55 -6.15
N LEU A 107 -11.49 -10.17 -5.70
CA LEU A 107 -10.16 -9.55 -5.69
C LEU A 107 -9.37 -10.01 -6.91
N HIS A 108 -8.38 -9.22 -7.31
CA HIS A 108 -7.60 -9.49 -8.52
C HIS A 108 -6.25 -10.10 -8.16
N VAL A 109 -6.02 -11.32 -8.65
CA VAL A 109 -4.83 -12.12 -8.34
C VAL A 109 -3.94 -12.20 -9.58
N VAL A 110 -2.62 -12.07 -9.40
CA VAL A 110 -1.65 -12.37 -10.45
C VAL A 110 -1.53 -13.88 -10.58
N LYS A 111 -1.90 -14.42 -11.73
CA LYS A 111 -1.75 -15.86 -11.98
C LYS A 111 -0.29 -16.18 -12.31
N ASN A 112 0.28 -17.15 -11.59
CA ASN A 112 1.65 -17.64 -11.82
C ASN A 112 1.91 -17.85 -13.32
N GLN A 113 3.04 -17.30 -13.80
CA GLN A 113 3.51 -17.37 -15.20
C GLN A 113 2.75 -16.52 -16.22
N SER A 114 1.73 -15.75 -15.81
CA SER A 114 1.04 -14.79 -16.68
C SER A 114 1.13 -13.38 -16.10
N ASN A 115 1.48 -12.40 -16.95
CA ASN A 115 1.42 -10.97 -16.60
C ASN A 115 -0.02 -10.43 -16.54
N ASN A 116 -0.99 -11.28 -16.15
CA ASN A 116 -2.41 -10.97 -16.17
C ASN A 116 -3.02 -11.10 -14.78
N LEU A 117 -3.89 -10.15 -14.45
CA LEU A 117 -4.74 -10.22 -13.28
C LEU A 117 -6.01 -11.00 -13.60
N VAL A 118 -6.39 -11.91 -12.71
CA VAL A 118 -7.63 -12.67 -12.80
C VAL A 118 -8.51 -12.37 -11.58
N PRO A 119 -9.82 -12.13 -11.77
CA PRO A 119 -10.73 -11.98 -10.64
C PRO A 119 -10.91 -13.33 -9.94
N VAL A 120 -10.83 -13.33 -8.61
CA VAL A 120 -11.08 -14.50 -7.77
C VAL A 120 -12.02 -14.08 -6.64
N GLN A 121 -13.11 -14.84 -6.48
CA GLN A 121 -14.17 -14.50 -5.54
C GLN A 121 -13.71 -14.69 -4.08
N VAL A 122 -14.22 -13.81 -3.22
CA VAL A 122 -14.05 -13.89 -1.77
C VAL A 122 -14.94 -14.99 -1.22
N SER A 123 -14.32 -16.00 -0.58
CA SER A 123 -14.98 -17.18 -0.04
C SER A 123 -15.19 -17.12 1.48
N ASN A 124 -14.37 -16.35 2.20
CA ASN A 124 -14.48 -16.21 3.65
C ASN A 124 -13.86 -14.90 4.15
N ILE A 125 -14.45 -14.33 5.20
CA ILE A 125 -13.96 -13.11 5.86
C ILE A 125 -14.00 -13.34 7.37
N GLN A 126 -12.85 -13.15 8.02
CA GLN A 126 -12.70 -13.33 9.47
C GLN A 126 -11.94 -12.17 10.08
N ARG A 127 -12.30 -11.77 11.30
CA ARG A 127 -11.49 -10.84 12.10
C ARG A 127 -10.54 -11.63 12.99
N LEU A 128 -9.27 -11.25 12.98
CA LEU A 128 -8.26 -11.83 13.87
C LEU A 128 -7.36 -10.74 14.42
N THR A 129 -6.80 -10.99 15.61
CA THR A 129 -5.70 -10.19 16.14
C THR A 129 -4.38 -10.78 15.68
N GLY A 130 -3.50 -9.96 15.13
CA GLY A 130 -2.16 -10.35 14.71
C GLY A 130 -1.12 -9.39 15.28
N LYS A 131 0.13 -9.85 15.37
CA LYS A 131 1.28 -8.99 15.69
C LYS A 131 1.98 -8.57 14.43
N GLY A 132 2.50 -7.34 14.43
CA GLY A 132 3.24 -6.78 13.33
C GLY A 132 2.31 -6.18 12.27
N PHE A 133 2.51 -4.88 11.98
CA PHE A 133 1.77 -4.20 10.92
C PHE A 133 2.67 -3.25 10.12
N TYR A 134 2.48 -3.25 8.80
CA TYR A 134 3.35 -2.57 7.86
C TYR A 134 2.52 -1.90 6.76
N ALA A 135 2.88 -0.67 6.43
CA ALA A 135 2.31 0.10 5.34
C ALA A 135 3.44 0.63 4.43
N PRO A 136 4.04 -0.21 3.58
CA PRO A 136 4.99 0.26 2.58
C PRO A 136 4.26 1.12 1.55
N LEU A 137 4.88 2.22 1.16
CA LEU A 137 4.42 3.07 0.07
C LEU A 137 5.33 2.84 -1.13
N THR A 138 4.76 2.48 -2.27
CA THR A 138 5.48 2.33 -3.54
C THR A 138 5.41 3.61 -4.37
N ALA A 139 6.27 3.78 -5.37
CA ALA A 139 6.33 5.02 -6.16
C ALA A 139 5.11 5.24 -7.07
N ASN A 140 4.44 4.18 -7.50
CA ASN A 140 3.18 4.23 -8.27
C ASN A 140 1.95 4.10 -7.35
N GLY A 141 2.15 3.69 -6.10
CA GLY A 141 1.12 3.65 -5.08
C GLY A 141 0.18 2.44 -5.16
N ASP A 142 0.58 1.42 -5.91
CA ASP A 142 -0.03 0.09 -5.93
C ASP A 142 0.98 -0.97 -5.46
N ILE A 143 0.49 -2.09 -4.97
CA ILE A 143 1.32 -3.20 -4.54
C ILE A 143 0.59 -4.53 -4.70
N ILE A 144 1.31 -5.57 -5.09
CA ILE A 144 0.79 -6.95 -5.12
C ILE A 144 1.36 -7.70 -3.93
N VAL A 145 0.47 -8.13 -3.04
CA VAL A 145 0.77 -8.83 -1.78
C VAL A 145 0.08 -10.18 -1.77
N ASN A 146 0.77 -11.25 -1.41
CA ASN A 146 0.22 -12.62 -1.48
C ASN A 146 -0.49 -12.88 -2.83
N SER A 147 0.15 -12.45 -3.93
CA SER A 147 -0.39 -12.48 -5.29
C SER A 147 -1.64 -11.62 -5.55
N ILE A 148 -2.16 -10.88 -4.57
CA ILE A 148 -3.39 -10.07 -4.65
C ILE A 148 -3.04 -8.59 -4.84
N LEU A 149 -3.68 -7.92 -5.81
CA LEU A 149 -3.54 -6.49 -6.03
C LEU A 149 -4.20 -5.68 -4.89
N SER A 150 -3.45 -4.75 -4.31
CA SER A 150 -3.89 -3.82 -3.27
C SER A 150 -3.41 -2.40 -3.57
N SER A 151 -4.09 -1.41 -2.99
CA SER A 151 -3.58 -0.03 -2.98
C SER A 151 -2.62 0.15 -1.81
N CYS A 152 -1.59 0.99 -1.96
CA CYS A 152 -0.77 1.43 -0.83
C CYS A 152 -0.90 2.93 -0.51
N HIS A 153 -1.91 3.60 -1.10
CA HIS A 153 -2.22 4.99 -0.77
C HIS A 153 -3.05 5.08 0.52
N SER A 154 -2.67 6.02 1.39
CA SER A 154 -3.40 6.30 2.61
C SER A 154 -4.52 7.31 2.34
N ASN A 155 -5.76 6.89 2.05
CA ASN A 155 -6.95 7.73 1.73
C ASN A 155 -6.98 8.32 0.30
N VAL A 156 -8.12 8.26 -0.40
CA VAL A 156 -8.28 8.66 -1.82
C VAL A 156 -7.98 10.14 -2.08
N ALA A 157 -8.31 11.03 -1.14
CA ALA A 157 -7.95 12.46 -1.25
C ALA A 157 -6.43 12.69 -1.12
N VAL A 158 -5.79 11.89 -0.27
CA VAL A 158 -4.35 11.89 -0.08
C VAL A 158 -3.67 11.12 -1.20
N GLN A 159 -4.34 10.20 -1.92
CA GLN A 159 -3.84 9.56 -3.13
C GLN A 159 -3.61 10.57 -4.24
N THR A 160 -4.57 11.46 -4.52
CA THR A 160 -4.38 12.53 -5.52
C THR A 160 -3.27 13.50 -5.11
N LEU A 161 -3.17 13.80 -3.82
CA LEU A 161 -2.14 14.68 -3.27
C LEU A 161 -0.76 14.02 -3.24
N GLN A 162 -0.67 12.74 -2.88
CA GLN A 162 0.54 11.92 -2.88
C GLN A 162 1.07 11.80 -4.30
N GLN A 163 0.23 11.47 -5.27
CA GLN A 163 0.61 11.44 -6.68
C GLN A 163 1.10 12.81 -7.15
N SER A 164 0.47 13.90 -6.71
CA SER A 164 0.92 15.28 -7.02
C SER A 164 2.31 15.58 -6.43
N ILE A 165 2.55 15.19 -5.18
CA ILE A 165 3.84 15.36 -4.50
C ILE A 165 4.91 14.46 -5.14
N PHE A 166 4.61 13.19 -5.44
CA PHE A 166 5.56 12.29 -6.09
C PHE A 166 5.94 12.75 -7.50
N ASN A 167 4.96 13.21 -8.27
CA ASN A 167 5.20 13.79 -9.59
C ASN A 167 6.06 15.06 -9.47
N PHE A 168 5.78 15.92 -8.49
CA PHE A 168 6.60 17.09 -8.20
C PHE A 168 8.04 16.70 -7.83
N LEU A 169 8.23 15.76 -6.91
CA LEU A 169 9.55 15.27 -6.48
C LEU A 169 10.32 14.61 -7.63
N ARG A 170 9.69 13.78 -8.45
CA ARG A 170 10.31 13.20 -9.65
C ARG A 170 10.80 14.29 -10.60
N LYS A 171 9.96 15.29 -10.84
CA LYS A 171 10.28 16.41 -11.73
C LYS A 171 11.40 17.28 -11.15
N PHE A 172 11.37 17.56 -9.85
CA PHE A 172 12.38 18.34 -9.15
C PHE A 172 13.74 17.62 -9.11
N ARG A 173 13.75 16.29 -8.87
CA ARG A 173 14.96 15.45 -8.92
C ARG A 173 15.59 15.42 -10.31
N TYR A 174 14.77 15.48 -11.36
CA TYR A 174 15.26 15.52 -12.74
C TYR A 174 15.77 16.91 -13.17
N LEU A 175 15.32 17.97 -12.48
CA LEU A 175 15.70 19.36 -12.77
C LEU A 175 16.95 19.82 -12.00
N MET A 176 17.38 19.09 -10.97
CA MET A 176 18.57 19.41 -10.18
C MET A 176 19.80 18.68 -10.73
N PRO A 177 20.82 19.40 -11.24
CA PRO A 177 22.14 18.83 -11.48
C PRO A 177 22.71 18.37 -10.14
N THR A 178 23.33 17.19 -10.10
CA THR A 178 24.10 16.73 -8.95
C THR A 178 25.38 17.55 -8.84
N ASP A 179 25.29 18.76 -8.29
CA ASP A 179 26.46 19.53 -7.94
C ASP A 179 26.79 19.31 -6.47
N GLN A 180 27.94 18.68 -6.24
CA GLN A 180 28.55 18.61 -4.94
C GLN A 180 28.94 20.04 -4.56
N ASN A 181 28.64 20.44 -3.31
CA ASN A 181 29.09 21.67 -2.65
C ASN A 181 28.09 22.84 -2.66
N THR A 182 27.10 22.80 -1.74
CA THR A 182 26.58 24.05 -1.14
C THR A 182 26.26 23.85 0.35
N ASN A 183 26.93 24.66 1.17
CA ASN A 183 26.57 24.94 2.55
C ASN A 183 25.38 25.92 2.54
N GLY A 184 24.19 25.42 2.87
CA GLY A 184 22.97 26.22 2.96
C GLY A 184 21.77 25.28 2.98
N LEU A 185 20.88 25.48 3.95
CA LEU A 185 19.70 24.67 4.28
C LEU A 185 19.26 23.70 3.16
N LEU A 186 19.39 22.40 3.47
CA LEU A 186 19.04 21.31 2.57
C LEU A 186 17.65 21.56 1.93
N PRO A 187 17.47 21.34 0.62
CA PRO A 187 16.17 21.43 -0.06
C PRO A 187 15.06 20.60 0.60
N GLY A 188 15.44 19.63 1.43
CA GLY A 188 14.53 18.84 2.25
C GLY A 188 13.81 19.59 3.36
N ILE A 189 14.25 20.78 3.79
CA ILE A 189 13.61 21.51 4.91
C ILE A 189 12.27 22.12 4.50
N GLN A 190 12.14 22.62 3.27
CA GLN A 190 10.84 23.08 2.73
C GLN A 190 9.87 21.90 2.50
N PHE A 191 10.42 20.74 2.14
CA PHE A 191 9.64 19.51 2.03
C PHE A 191 9.17 19.01 3.41
N LEU A 192 10.03 19.08 4.43
CA LEU A 192 9.70 18.74 5.81
C LEU A 192 8.62 19.66 6.39
N THR A 193 8.61 20.96 6.05
CA THR A 193 7.54 21.86 6.50
C THR A 193 6.19 21.53 5.85
N GLN A 194 6.17 21.14 4.57
CA GLN A 194 4.94 20.74 3.90
C GLN A 194 4.41 19.38 4.40
N ILE A 195 5.31 18.48 4.78
CA ILE A 195 4.97 17.20 5.41
C ILE A 195 4.55 17.38 6.87
N SER A 196 5.18 18.27 7.63
CA SER A 196 4.81 18.52 9.02
C SER A 196 3.38 19.01 9.13
N ASP A 197 2.94 19.88 8.21
CA ASP A 197 1.57 20.39 8.18
C ASP A 197 0.54 19.31 7.76
N LEU A 198 1.00 18.20 7.19
CA LEU A 198 0.18 17.07 6.74
C LEU A 198 -0.04 16.01 7.84
N PHE A 199 0.92 15.85 8.76
CA PHE A 199 0.89 14.85 9.84
C PHE A 199 0.67 15.42 11.23
N LEU A 200 0.80 16.74 11.41
CA LEU A 200 0.37 17.39 12.65
C LEU A 200 -1.15 17.51 12.61
N PRO A 201 -1.89 16.86 13.54
CA PRO A 201 -3.29 17.20 13.73
C PRO A 201 -3.31 18.70 14.06
N TYR A 202 -4.15 19.47 13.37
CA TYR A 202 -4.58 20.76 13.88
C TYR A 202 -5.29 20.52 15.21
N SER A 203 -4.52 20.41 16.28
CA SER A 203 -4.97 20.78 17.61
C SER A 203 -4.42 22.18 17.88
N ILE A 204 -5.21 22.96 18.62
CA ILE A 204 -5.11 24.39 18.95
C ILE A 204 -5.93 25.23 17.94
N VAL A 205 -7.16 25.68 18.23
CA VAL A 205 -7.79 26.11 19.50
C VAL A 205 -9.21 25.54 19.64
#